data_AF-A0A1Q4LGZ1-F1
#
_entry.id   AF-A0A1Q4LGZ1-F1
#
_cell.length_a   1.000
_cell.length_b   1.000
_cell.length_c   1.000
_cell.angle_alpha   90.00
_cell.angle_beta   90.00
_cell.angle_gamma   90.00
#
_symmetry.space_group_name_H-M   'P 1'
#
loop_
_entity.id
_entity.type
_entity.pdbx_description
1 polymer ?
#
loop_
_entity_poly.entity_id
_entity_poly.type
_entity_poly.pdbx_seq_one_letter_code
_entity_poly.pdbx_strand_id
1 'polypeptide(L)'
;MSLCQLVRKNIRTFAAKRMKQFMWVAMSTMILFFMISLQFNEVVVEELGITLLFQMCFYTLFLIFIFICTFTTYKITFSLLQVRKEEIKSYVAENRNALCLLCQEQLFIYGVAFVFGLINGMLFLKLFTIIFMKIAGIQGINSAPITIYAIVVVSIIMIVIVLLSMMQCFRFVQSLQDKNSFHFKEKA
;
A
#
# COMPACT_ATOMS: atom_id res chain seq x y z
N MET A 1 2.58 -29.74 -5.55
CA MET A 1 3.39 -28.52 -5.39
C MET A 1 2.85 -27.75 -4.19
N SER A 2 3.68 -27.31 -3.26
CA SER A 2 3.18 -26.57 -2.08
C SER A 2 2.75 -25.14 -2.45
N LEU A 3 1.81 -24.57 -1.70
CA LEU A 3 1.35 -23.17 -1.87
C LEU A 3 2.53 -22.18 -1.90
N CYS A 4 3.51 -22.37 -1.02
CA CYS A 4 4.71 -21.53 -0.95
C CYS A 4 5.59 -21.60 -2.21
N GLN A 5 5.77 -22.80 -2.78
CA GLN A 5 6.50 -22.96 -4.05
C GLN A 5 5.77 -22.27 -5.21
N LEU A 6 4.43 -22.33 -5.21
CA LEU A 6 3.61 -21.69 -6.24
C LEU A 6 3.68 -20.15 -6.14
N VAL A 7 3.58 -19.61 -4.92
CA VAL A 7 3.77 -18.18 -4.63
C VAL A 7 5.13 -17.70 -5.13
N ARG A 8 6.21 -18.40 -4.79
CA ARG A 8 7.57 -18.04 -5.23
C ARG A 8 7.70 -18.06 -6.75
N LYS A 9 7.14 -19.08 -7.43
CA LYS A 9 7.15 -19.18 -8.89
C LYS A 9 6.41 -18.00 -9.53
N ASN A 10 5.21 -17.68 -9.03
CA ASN A 10 4.38 -16.60 -9.57
C ASN A 10 4.99 -15.22 -9.35
N ILE A 11 5.60 -14.98 -8.19
CA ILE A 11 6.33 -13.73 -7.92
C ILE A 11 7.48 -13.58 -8.94
N ARG A 12 8.20 -14.65 -9.26
CA ARG A 12 9.28 -14.61 -10.26
C ARG A 12 8.75 -14.37 -11.67
N THR A 13 7.66 -15.01 -12.06
CA THR A 13 7.05 -14.85 -13.39
C THR A 13 6.52 -13.42 -13.61
N PHE A 14 5.94 -12.80 -12.59
CA PHE A 14 5.39 -11.44 -12.67
C PHE A 14 6.27 -10.40 -11.94
N ALA A 15 7.58 -10.65 -11.87
CA ALA A 15 8.51 -9.88 -11.06
C ALA A 15 8.47 -8.38 -11.33
N ALA A 16 8.41 -7.94 -12.60
CA ALA A 16 8.36 -6.51 -12.93
C ALA A 16 7.10 -5.81 -12.36
N LYS A 17 5.92 -6.43 -12.50
CA LYS A 17 4.67 -5.87 -11.97
C LYS A 17 4.62 -5.92 -10.44
N ARG A 18 5.12 -7.01 -9.85
CA ARG A 18 5.24 -7.15 -8.39
C ARG A 18 6.26 -6.19 -7.80
N MET A 19 7.36 -5.91 -8.49
CA MET A 19 8.35 -4.92 -8.09
C MET A 19 7.76 -3.51 -8.14
N LYS A 20 6.99 -3.17 -9.17
CA LYS A 20 6.26 -1.89 -9.22
C LYS A 20 5.31 -1.74 -8.03
N GLN A 21 4.57 -2.80 -7.69
CA GLN A 21 3.68 -2.83 -6.53
C GLN A 21 4.46 -2.67 -5.21
N PHE A 22 5.56 -3.41 -5.05
CA PHE A 22 6.44 -3.33 -3.91
C PHE A 22 6.98 -1.90 -3.71
N MET A 23 7.58 -1.33 -4.76
CA MET A 23 8.14 0.02 -4.71
C MET A 23 7.06 1.06 -4.39
N TRP A 24 5.88 0.96 -5.01
CA TRP A 24 4.77 1.87 -4.73
C TRP A 24 4.34 1.85 -3.26
N VAL A 25 4.17 0.64 -2.70
CA VAL A 25 3.75 0.44 -1.31
C VAL A 25 4.82 0.92 -0.34
N ALA A 26 6.09 0.61 -0.60
CA ALA A 26 7.21 1.07 0.21
C ALA A 26 7.31 2.61 0.23
N MET A 27 7.28 3.24 -0.94
CA MET A 27 7.33 4.70 -1.06
C MET A 27 6.13 5.39 -0.41
N SER A 28 4.93 4.84 -0.60
CA SER A 28 3.72 5.34 0.05
C SER A 28 3.80 5.26 1.57
N THR A 29 4.31 4.13 2.10
CA THR A 29 4.52 3.92 3.54
C THR A 29 5.52 4.94 4.09
N MET A 30 6.64 5.17 3.40
CA MET A 30 7.63 6.17 3.79
C MET A 30 7.04 7.57 3.85
N ILE A 31 6.33 7.99 2.80
CA ILE A 31 5.77 9.34 2.71
C ILE A 31 4.68 9.53 3.78
N LEU A 32 3.80 8.54 4.00
CA LEU A 32 2.81 8.60 5.08
C LEU A 32 3.49 8.72 6.44
N PHE A 33 4.56 7.96 6.67
CA PHE A 33 5.34 8.03 7.90
C PHE A 33 5.97 9.40 8.13
N PHE A 34 6.54 9.99 7.08
CA PHE A 34 7.06 11.35 7.14
C PHE A 34 5.99 12.39 7.45
N MET A 35 4.84 12.33 6.77
CA MET A 35 3.76 13.29 6.99
C MET A 35 3.23 13.23 8.42
N ILE A 36 2.96 12.02 8.93
CA ILE A 36 2.51 11.85 10.31
C ILE A 36 3.61 12.30 11.30
N SER A 37 4.87 11.92 11.08
CA SER A 37 5.94 12.30 12.01
C SER A 37 6.14 13.82 12.12
N LEU A 38 5.90 14.57 11.03
CA LEU A 38 5.91 16.03 11.07
C LEU A 38 4.66 16.62 11.73
N GLN A 39 3.48 16.06 11.44
CA GLN A 39 2.21 16.57 11.97
C GLN A 39 2.15 16.56 13.51
N PHE A 40 2.78 15.57 14.14
CA PHE A 40 2.76 15.38 15.59
C PHE A 40 4.05 15.82 16.29
N ASN A 41 4.93 16.55 15.59
CA ASN A 41 6.10 17.13 16.24
C ASN A 41 5.70 18.44 16.93
N GLU A 42 5.63 18.42 18.27
CA GLU A 42 5.22 19.57 19.09
C GLU A 42 6.05 20.82 18.79
N VAL A 43 7.36 20.68 18.58
CA VAL A 43 8.24 21.81 18.21
C VAL A 43 7.83 22.39 16.85
N VAL A 44 7.53 21.53 15.88
CA VAL A 44 7.04 21.97 14.55
C VAL A 44 5.70 22.67 14.69
N VAL A 45 4.77 22.12 15.49
CA VAL A 45 3.41 22.68 15.68
C VAL A 45 3.45 24.03 16.42
N GLU A 46 4.35 24.19 17.39
CA GLU A 46 4.52 25.41 18.18
C GLU A 46 5.23 26.51 17.38
N GLU A 47 6.27 26.17 16.62
CA GLU A 47 7.03 27.12 15.78
C GLU A 47 6.27 27.51 14.50
N LEU A 48 5.37 26.65 14.01
CA LEU A 48 4.38 26.97 12.96
C LEU A 48 3.23 27.85 13.46
N GLY A 49 3.21 28.16 14.77
CA GLY A 49 2.45 29.24 15.40
C GLY A 49 1.13 29.59 14.71
N ILE A 50 0.05 28.90 15.08
CA ILE A 50 -1.33 29.40 14.89
C ILE A 50 -1.75 29.66 13.42
N THR A 51 -0.99 29.25 12.41
CA THR A 51 -1.55 29.20 11.05
C THR A 51 -2.43 27.96 10.94
N LEU A 52 -3.66 28.04 11.47
CA LEU A 52 -4.77 27.11 11.22
C LEU A 52 -4.80 26.69 9.75
N LEU A 53 -4.49 27.63 8.85
CA LEU A 53 -4.39 27.42 7.42
C LEU A 53 -3.28 26.42 7.03
N PHE A 54 -2.10 26.47 7.65
CA PHE A 54 -1.03 25.50 7.40
C PHE A 54 -1.42 24.10 7.88
N GLN A 55 -1.97 23.99 9.09
CA GLN A 55 -2.43 22.71 9.65
C GLN A 55 -3.58 22.11 8.81
N MET A 56 -4.54 22.93 8.40
CA MET A 56 -5.65 22.54 7.52
C MET A 56 -5.14 22.11 6.14
N CYS A 57 -4.22 22.86 5.53
CA CYS A 57 -3.60 22.51 4.26
C CYS A 57 -2.84 21.18 4.35
N PHE A 58 -2.04 21.00 5.41
CA PHE A 58 -1.27 19.78 5.62
C PHE A 58 -2.18 18.56 5.83
N TYR A 59 -3.22 18.69 6.64
CA TYR A 59 -4.20 17.62 6.85
C TYR A 59 -4.96 17.29 5.56
N THR A 60 -5.31 18.30 4.77
CA THR A 60 -5.96 18.11 3.46
C THR A 60 -5.04 17.37 2.50
N LEU A 61 -3.76 17.77 2.41
CA LEU A 61 -2.75 17.07 1.59
C LEU A 61 -2.57 15.62 2.04
N PHE A 62 -2.58 15.37 3.35
CA PHE A 62 -2.49 14.03 3.91
C PHE A 62 -3.68 13.14 3.49
N LEU A 63 -4.91 13.65 3.60
CA LEU A 63 -6.10 12.93 3.14
C LEU A 63 -6.10 12.67 1.63
N ILE A 64 -5.72 13.68 0.83
CA ILE A 64 -5.56 13.53 -0.62
C ILE A 64 -4.52 12.46 -0.93
N PHE A 65 -3.41 12.42 -0.20
CA PHE A 65 -2.37 11.42 -0.40
C PHE A 65 -2.88 10.01 -0.08
N ILE A 66 -3.65 9.80 0.99
CA ILE A 66 -4.30 8.52 1.28
C ILE A 66 -5.21 8.08 0.12
N PHE A 67 -5.98 9.00 -0.45
CA PHE A 67 -6.83 8.72 -1.60
C PHE A 67 -6.01 8.28 -2.81
N ILE A 68 -4.91 8.99 -3.11
CA ILE A 68 -3.97 8.63 -4.19
C ILE A 68 -3.35 7.25 -3.95
N CYS A 69 -2.92 6.96 -2.72
CA CYS A 69 -2.37 5.66 -2.33
C CYS A 69 -3.38 4.54 -2.58
N THR A 70 -4.63 4.74 -2.18
CA THR A 70 -5.72 3.77 -2.34
C THR A 70 -6.04 3.56 -3.82
N PHE A 71 -6.26 4.64 -4.58
CA PHE A 71 -6.62 4.58 -5.99
C PHE A 71 -5.51 3.96 -6.86
N THR A 72 -4.26 4.35 -6.63
CA THR A 72 -3.12 3.82 -7.39
C THR A 72 -2.88 2.35 -7.04
N THR A 73 -3.01 1.98 -5.77
CA THR A 73 -2.97 0.58 -5.32
C THR A 73 -4.04 -0.25 -6.01
N TYR A 74 -5.27 0.25 -6.07
CA TYR A 74 -6.38 -0.39 -6.76
C TYR A 74 -6.06 -0.62 -8.25
N LYS A 75 -5.55 0.41 -8.94
CA LYS A 75 -5.17 0.32 -10.37
C LYS A 75 -4.04 -0.69 -10.62
N ILE A 76 -2.99 -0.69 -9.79
CA ILE A 76 -1.87 -1.63 -9.92
C ILE A 76 -2.36 -3.07 -9.70
N THR A 77 -3.17 -3.29 -8.66
CA THR A 77 -3.75 -4.61 -8.34
C THR A 77 -4.65 -5.08 -9.48
N PHE A 78 -5.52 -4.22 -10.00
CA PHE A 78 -6.39 -4.54 -11.13
C PHE A 78 -5.60 -4.95 -12.38
N SER A 79 -4.56 -4.18 -12.73
CA SER A 79 -3.70 -4.47 -13.89
C SER A 79 -2.98 -5.81 -13.75
N LEU A 80 -2.63 -6.21 -12.52
CA LEU A 80 -2.03 -7.51 -12.27
C LEU A 80 -3.05 -8.64 -12.46
N LEU A 81 -4.25 -8.49 -11.89
CA LEU A 81 -5.33 -9.48 -12.01
C LEU A 81 -5.77 -9.70 -13.45
N GLN A 82 -5.86 -8.62 -14.24
CA GLN A 82 -6.23 -8.71 -15.67
C GLN A 82 -5.22 -9.51 -16.49
N VAL A 83 -3.91 -9.31 -16.27
CA VAL A 83 -2.88 -10.07 -16.98
C VAL A 83 -2.88 -11.55 -16.60
N ARG A 84 -3.31 -11.86 -15.37
CA ARG A 84 -3.36 -13.23 -14.84
C ARG A 84 -4.75 -13.87 -14.95
N LYS A 85 -5.65 -13.25 -15.71
CA LYS A 85 -7.06 -13.68 -15.77
C LYS A 85 -7.21 -15.14 -16.19
N GLU A 86 -6.51 -15.57 -17.25
CA GLU A 86 -6.62 -16.96 -17.74
C GLU A 86 -5.99 -17.97 -16.77
N GLU A 87 -4.86 -17.63 -16.15
CA GLU A 87 -4.22 -18.43 -15.10
C GLU A 87 -5.18 -18.63 -13.91
N ILE A 88 -5.80 -17.55 -13.44
CA ILE A 88 -6.75 -17.57 -12.32
C ILE A 88 -8.01 -18.34 -12.71
N LYS A 89 -8.50 -18.19 -13.95
CA LYS A 89 -9.66 -18.94 -14.47
C LYS A 89 -9.42 -20.44 -14.46
N SER A 90 -8.22 -20.90 -14.85
CA SER A 90 -7.81 -22.31 -14.75
C SER A 90 -7.80 -22.79 -13.30
N TYR A 91 -7.24 -22.02 -12.36
CA TYR A 91 -7.24 -22.39 -10.94
C TYR A 91 -8.65 -22.52 -10.35
N VAL A 92 -9.56 -21.62 -10.74
CA VAL A 92 -10.97 -21.68 -10.34
C VAL A 92 -11.66 -22.93 -10.91
N ALA A 93 -11.42 -23.25 -12.19
CA ALA A 93 -12.00 -24.43 -12.83
C ALA A 93 -11.51 -25.75 -12.22
N GLU A 94 -10.24 -25.80 -11.79
CA GLU A 94 -9.66 -26.95 -11.08
C GLU A 94 -10.04 -27.00 -9.58
N ASN A 95 -10.96 -26.14 -9.14
CA ASN A 95 -11.39 -26.01 -7.74
C ASN A 95 -10.22 -25.80 -6.76
N ARG A 96 -9.12 -25.20 -7.23
CA ARG A 96 -7.99 -24.80 -6.40
C ARG A 96 -8.32 -23.50 -5.69
N ASN A 97 -7.78 -23.32 -4.49
CA ASN A 97 -7.97 -22.11 -3.68
C ASN A 97 -7.22 -20.89 -4.27
N ALA A 98 -7.65 -20.42 -5.45
CA ALA A 98 -7.08 -19.28 -6.18
C ALA A 98 -7.08 -18.01 -5.32
N LEU A 99 -8.13 -17.83 -4.51
CA LEU A 99 -8.25 -16.69 -3.59
C LEU A 99 -7.19 -16.73 -2.48
N CYS A 100 -6.98 -17.90 -1.87
CA CYS A 100 -5.95 -18.07 -0.84
C CYS A 100 -4.56 -17.79 -1.40
N LEU A 101 -4.28 -18.26 -2.63
CA LEU A 101 -3.03 -17.97 -3.33
C LEU A 101 -2.83 -16.46 -3.54
N LEU A 102 -3.84 -15.75 -4.07
CA LEU A 102 -3.76 -14.31 -4.32
C LEU A 102 -3.60 -13.50 -3.03
N CYS A 103 -4.35 -13.84 -1.98
CA CYS A 103 -4.24 -13.22 -0.67
C CYS A 103 -2.85 -13.43 -0.06
N GLN A 104 -2.30 -14.65 -0.16
CA GLN A 104 -0.96 -14.95 0.34
C GLN A 104 0.13 -14.17 -0.43
N GLU A 105 0.02 -14.11 -1.76
CA GLU A 105 0.94 -13.30 -2.58
C GLU A 105 0.86 -11.81 -2.23
N GLN A 106 -0.34 -11.27 -1.97
CA GLN A 106 -0.52 -9.89 -1.52
C GLN A 106 0.08 -9.67 -0.13
N LEU A 107 -0.27 -10.49 0.87
CA LEU A 107 0.30 -10.37 2.22
C LEU A 107 1.82 -10.36 2.22
N PHE A 108 2.43 -11.24 1.42
CA PHE A 108 3.88 -11.31 1.33
C PHE A 108 4.48 -10.02 0.74
N ILE A 109 3.98 -9.56 -0.42
CA ILE A 109 4.54 -8.38 -1.08
C ILE A 109 4.29 -7.10 -0.27
N TYR A 110 3.06 -6.90 0.23
CA TYR A 110 2.73 -5.73 1.03
C TYR A 110 3.42 -5.75 2.38
N GLY A 111 3.52 -6.91 3.03
CA GLY A 111 4.20 -7.03 4.32
C GLY A 111 5.68 -6.67 4.23
N VAL A 112 6.39 -7.22 3.24
CA VAL A 112 7.81 -6.89 3.03
C VAL A 112 7.97 -5.42 2.62
N ALA A 113 7.10 -4.90 1.75
CA ALA A 113 7.15 -3.49 1.34
C ALA A 113 6.87 -2.53 2.48
N PHE A 114 5.95 -2.87 3.37
CA PHE A 114 5.60 -2.08 4.56
C PHE A 114 6.77 -2.00 5.53
N VAL A 115 7.40 -3.13 5.88
CA VAL A 115 8.57 -3.16 6.76
C VAL A 115 9.73 -2.38 6.13
N PHE A 116 9.99 -2.60 4.84
CA PHE A 116 11.02 -1.86 4.10
C PHE A 116 10.74 -0.35 4.10
N GLY A 117 9.49 0.04 3.85
CA GLY A 117 9.06 1.45 3.86
C GLY A 117 9.23 2.09 5.23
N LEU A 118 8.87 1.41 6.32
CA LEU A 118 9.07 1.93 7.68
C LEU A 118 10.56 2.08 8.03
N ILE A 119 11.39 1.08 7.73
CA ILE A 119 12.84 1.14 8.00
C ILE A 119 13.47 2.32 7.28
N ASN A 120 13.18 2.48 5.99
CA ASN A 120 13.69 3.62 5.22
C ASN A 120 13.09 4.95 5.69
N GLY A 121 11.81 4.96 6.07
CA GLY A 121 11.16 6.13 6.67
C GLY A 121 11.88 6.58 7.94
N MET A 122 12.16 5.67 8.87
CA MET A 122 12.89 6.00 10.09
C MET A 122 14.32 6.50 9.78
N LEU A 123 15.00 5.88 8.83
CA LEU A 123 16.37 6.25 8.43
C LEU A 123 16.45 7.65 7.80
N PHE A 124 15.50 7.99 6.93
CA PHE A 124 15.49 9.26 6.19
C PHE A 124 14.68 10.38 6.85
N LEU A 125 14.01 10.13 7.98
CA LEU A 125 13.13 11.11 8.64
C LEU A 125 13.84 12.42 8.96
N LYS A 126 15.07 12.34 9.48
CA LYS A 126 15.87 13.53 9.83
C LYS A 126 16.17 14.39 8.59
N LEU A 127 16.62 13.75 7.52
CA LEU A 127 16.89 14.42 6.24
C LEU A 127 15.63 15.06 5.67
N PHE A 128 14.52 14.31 5.66
CA PHE A 128 13.23 14.82 5.21
C PHE A 128 12.77 16.04 6.01
N THR A 129 12.89 15.99 7.34
CA THR A 129 12.52 17.10 8.23
C THR A 129 13.31 18.35 7.89
N ILE A 130 14.64 18.25 7.80
CA ILE A 130 15.50 19.39 7.47
C ILE A 130 15.10 20.02 6.13
N ILE A 131 14.87 19.20 5.09
CA ILE A 131 14.47 19.68 3.78
C ILE A 131 13.10 20.36 3.83
N PHE A 132 12.13 19.74 4.49
CA PHE A 132 10.77 20.26 4.58
C PHE A 132 10.70 21.57 5.36
N MET A 133 11.36 21.66 6.51
CA MET A 133 11.40 22.89 7.32
C MET A 133 12.07 24.03 6.56
N LYS A 134 13.15 23.73 5.82
CA LYS A 134 13.82 24.70 4.94
C LYS A 134 12.90 25.22 3.83
N ILE A 135 12.08 24.34 3.22
CA ILE A 135 11.07 24.75 2.21
C ILE A 135 9.96 25.59 2.85
N ALA A 136 9.55 25.25 4.07
CA ALA A 136 8.55 26.01 4.83
C ALA A 136 9.07 27.37 5.34
N GLY A 137 10.37 27.66 5.18
CA GLY A 137 10.99 28.91 5.61
C GLY A 137 11.28 28.99 7.12
N ILE A 138 11.21 27.87 7.84
CA ILE A 138 11.42 27.80 9.29
C ILE A 138 12.87 27.37 9.57
N GLN A 139 13.56 28.13 10.41
CA GLN A 139 14.96 27.91 10.76
C GLN A 139 15.05 27.46 12.22
N GLY A 140 15.74 26.34 12.48
CA GLY A 140 15.99 25.85 13.85
C GLY A 140 15.60 24.38 14.08
N ILE A 141 14.64 23.86 13.31
CA ILE A 141 14.17 22.47 13.46
C ILE A 141 15.04 21.52 12.64
N ASN A 142 15.90 20.78 13.35
CA ASN A 142 16.87 19.85 12.75
C ASN A 142 16.48 18.37 12.88
N SER A 143 15.36 18.06 13.53
CA SER A 143 14.90 16.69 13.73
C SER A 143 13.42 16.60 14.06
N ALA A 144 12.76 15.56 13.55
CA ALA A 144 11.47 15.10 14.05
C ALA A 144 11.66 13.81 14.86
N PRO A 145 10.98 13.67 16.01
CA PRO A 145 11.06 12.45 16.81
C PRO A 145 10.42 11.29 16.05
N ILE A 146 11.05 10.11 16.13
CA ILE A 146 10.40 8.85 15.72
C ILE A 146 9.39 8.50 16.81
N THR A 147 8.11 8.68 16.53
CA THR A 147 7.05 8.39 17.50
C THR A 147 6.42 7.02 17.23
N ILE A 148 6.13 6.29 18.31
CA ILE A 148 5.35 5.04 18.23
C ILE A 148 3.99 5.33 17.60
N TYR A 149 3.43 6.50 17.90
CA TYR A 149 2.17 6.96 17.32
C TYR A 149 2.23 7.02 15.78
N ALA A 150 3.29 7.57 15.19
CA ALA A 150 3.45 7.61 13.74
C ALA A 150 3.48 6.22 13.11
N ILE A 151 4.19 5.28 13.75
CA ILE A 151 4.23 3.88 13.32
C ILE A 151 2.83 3.26 13.35
N VAL A 152 2.08 3.46 14.44
CA VAL A 152 0.74 2.88 14.61
C VAL A 152 -0.24 3.43 13.57
N VAL A 153 -0.29 4.75 13.38
CA VAL A 153 -1.23 5.37 12.41
C VAL A 153 -0.93 4.91 10.98
N VAL A 154 0.35 4.91 10.58
CA VAL A 154 0.75 4.41 9.25
C VAL A 154 0.41 2.93 9.10
N SER A 155 0.62 2.12 10.14
CA SER A 155 0.24 0.70 10.14
C SER A 155 -1.25 0.52 9.87
N ILE A 156 -2.12 1.27 10.57
CA ILE A 156 -3.57 1.21 10.40
C ILE A 156 -3.96 1.55 8.96
N ILE A 157 -3.44 2.66 8.42
CA ILE A 157 -3.74 3.08 7.04
C ILE A 157 -3.30 2.02 6.04
N MET A 158 -2.10 1.47 6.19
CA MET A 158 -1.58 0.45 5.29
C MET A 158 -2.37 -0.87 5.39
N ILE A 159 -2.80 -1.26 6.59
CA ILE A 159 -3.70 -2.41 6.77
C ILE A 159 -5.01 -2.21 6.01
N VAL A 160 -5.63 -1.03 6.11
CA VAL A 160 -6.85 -0.71 5.37
C VAL A 160 -6.63 -0.81 3.86
N ILE A 161 -5.53 -0.26 3.33
CA ILE A 161 -5.18 -0.35 1.90
C ILE A 161 -5.00 -1.81 1.46
N VAL A 162 -4.34 -2.64 2.29
CA VAL A 162 -4.16 -4.07 2.01
C VAL A 162 -5.50 -4.81 1.98
N LEU A 163 -6.37 -4.58 2.97
CA LEU A 163 -7.69 -5.20 3.03
C LEU A 163 -8.55 -4.82 1.81
N LEU A 164 -8.51 -3.56 1.38
CA LEU A 164 -9.19 -3.13 0.15
C LEU A 164 -8.64 -3.84 -1.09
N SER A 165 -7.32 -4.01 -1.18
CA SER A 165 -6.67 -4.77 -2.27
C SER A 165 -7.04 -6.25 -2.27
N MET A 166 -7.23 -6.87 -1.09
CA MET A 166 -7.72 -8.24 -0.97
C MET A 166 -9.19 -8.37 -1.34
N MET A 167 -10.03 -7.43 -0.89
CA MET A 167 -11.45 -7.38 -1.25
C MET A 167 -11.62 -7.28 -2.77
N GLN A 168 -10.73 -6.55 -3.44
CA GLN A 168 -10.67 -6.49 -4.89
C GLN A 168 -10.33 -7.84 -5.53
N CYS A 169 -9.36 -8.59 -4.99
CA CYS A 169 -9.07 -9.96 -5.44
C CYS A 169 -10.27 -10.89 -5.26
N PHE A 170 -10.97 -10.79 -4.12
CA PHE A 170 -12.18 -11.56 -3.85
C PHE A 170 -13.25 -11.32 -4.91
N ARG A 171 -13.61 -10.05 -5.14
CA ARG A 171 -14.61 -9.67 -6.15
C ARG A 171 -14.21 -10.13 -7.55
N PHE A 172 -12.92 -10.07 -7.88
CA PHE A 172 -12.42 -10.53 -9.18
C PHE A 172 -12.59 -12.05 -9.36
N VAL A 173 -12.19 -12.86 -8.37
CA VAL A 173 -12.34 -14.32 -8.41
C VAL A 173 -13.83 -14.72 -8.47
N GLN A 174 -14.68 -14.08 -7.67
CA GLN A 174 -16.13 -14.31 -7.69
C GLN A 174 -16.72 -14.01 -9.08
N SER A 175 -16.34 -12.89 -9.70
CA SER A 175 -16.80 -12.54 -11.05
C SER A 175 -16.42 -13.56 -12.13
N LEU A 176 -15.35 -14.35 -11.92
CA LEU A 176 -14.94 -15.42 -12.82
C LEU A 176 -15.72 -16.72 -12.55
N GLN A 177 -16.02 -17.03 -11.28
CA GLN A 177 -16.88 -18.16 -10.91
C GLN A 177 -18.28 -18.02 -11.49
N ASP A 178 -18.89 -16.84 -11.33
CA ASP A 178 -20.22 -16.56 -11.87
C ASP A 178 -20.25 -16.75 -13.39
N LYS A 179 -19.29 -16.18 -14.13
CA LYS A 179 -19.19 -16.33 -15.59
C LYS A 179 -18.96 -17.77 -16.04
N ASN A 180 -18.16 -18.55 -15.31
CA ASN A 180 -17.96 -19.96 -15.61
C ASN A 180 -19.25 -20.77 -15.37
N SER A 181 -20.02 -20.46 -14.33
CA SER A 181 -21.28 -21.13 -14.04
C SER A 181 -22.32 -20.95 -15.16
N PHE A 182 -22.38 -19.77 -15.79
CA PHE A 182 -23.24 -19.52 -16.94
C PHE A 182 -22.84 -20.34 -18.18
N HIS A 183 -21.54 -20.42 -18.46
CA HIS A 183 -21.04 -21.18 -19.62
C HIS A 183 -21.23 -22.71 -19.49
N PHE A 184 -21.25 -23.24 -18.26
CA PHE A 184 -21.57 -24.66 -18.02
C PHE A 184 -23.07 -24.96 -18.16
N LYS A 185 -23.96 -24.01 -17.85
CA LYS A 185 -25.41 -24.16 -18.06
C LYS A 185 -25.84 -24.11 -19.52
N GLU A 186 -25.09 -23.42 -20.38
CA GLU A 186 -25.42 -23.29 -21.80
C GLU A 186 -24.99 -24.50 -22.65
N LYS A 187 -24.17 -25.40 -22.06
CA LYS A 187 -23.68 -26.63 -22.72
C LYS A 187 -24.36 -27.92 -22.23
N ALA A 188 -25.35 -27.83 -21.34
CA ALA A 188 -26.13 -28.94 -20.82
C ALA A 188 -27.55 -28.89 -21.40
#